data_AF-A0A1G3HWF6-F1
#
_entry.id   AF-A0A1G3HWF6-F1
#
_cell.length_a   1.000
_cell.length_b   1.000
_cell.length_c   1.000
_cell.angle_alpha   90.00
_cell.angle_beta   90.00
_cell.angle_gamma   90.00
#
_symmetry.space_group_name_H-M   'P 1'
#
loop_
_entity.id
_entity.type
_entity.pdbx_description
1 polymer ?
#
loop_
_entity_poly.entity_id
_entity_poly.type
_entity_poly.pdbx_seq_one_letter_code
_entity_poly.pdbx_strand_id
1 'polypeptide(L)'
;MAVAPSPDTNVQAAPPTARAFRRLTWILLILVSLLVISLPTVLLLAFGLLPAVVAWVIDRTEQKYATFCVLGMNFSGIFPFLTDIWFKEHSTEAATRILTNPFDLMVIYGAAAFGWMMFKTVPPVVSTFMSVMLQHRVTVLREQQKTIVEEWGEGVSMLVDAEQQKQPDAQAKPQKGRGRR
;
A
#
# COMPACT_ATOMS: atom_id res chain seq x y z
N MET A 1 -30.14 -29.08 47.71
CA MET A 1 -29.59 -27.98 46.89
C MET A 1 -28.12 -27.81 47.29
N ALA A 2 -27.20 -28.33 46.48
CA ALA A 2 -25.77 -28.07 46.63
C ALA A 2 -25.32 -27.33 45.37
N VAL A 3 -25.02 -26.04 45.50
CA VAL A 3 -24.48 -25.19 44.44
C VAL A 3 -22.97 -25.41 44.43
N ALA A 4 -22.43 -25.88 43.30
CA ALA A 4 -20.99 -26.01 43.09
C ALA A 4 -20.35 -24.63 42.90
N PRO A 5 -19.15 -24.36 43.43
CA PRO A 5 -18.41 -23.16 43.08
C PRO A 5 -17.71 -23.33 41.72
N SER A 6 -17.88 -22.35 40.85
CA SER A 6 -17.22 -22.24 39.55
C SER A 6 -15.70 -22.18 39.70
N PRO A 7 -14.90 -22.75 38.78
CA PRO A 7 -13.46 -22.53 38.77
C PRO A 7 -13.19 -21.15 38.16
N ASP A 8 -12.65 -20.24 38.95
CA ASP A 8 -12.10 -18.99 38.45
C ASP A 8 -10.91 -19.31 37.55
N THR A 9 -11.13 -19.23 36.23
CA THR A 9 -10.08 -19.37 35.22
C THR A 9 -9.12 -18.18 35.32
N ASN A 10 -8.12 -18.29 36.20
CA ASN A 10 -6.98 -17.40 36.18
C ASN A 10 -6.10 -17.77 34.98
N VAL A 11 -6.30 -17.08 33.87
CA VAL A 11 -5.41 -17.13 32.70
C VAL A 11 -4.12 -16.38 33.06
N GLN A 12 -3.28 -17.02 33.86
CA GLN A 12 -1.95 -16.48 34.15
C GLN A 12 -1.03 -16.79 32.97
N ALA A 13 -0.71 -15.75 32.18
CA ALA A 13 0.21 -15.86 31.06
C ALA A 13 1.58 -16.35 31.55
N ALA A 14 2.02 -17.51 31.07
CA ALA A 14 3.28 -18.13 31.48
C ALA A 14 4.48 -17.21 31.14
N PRO A 15 5.46 -17.04 32.06
CA PRO A 15 6.64 -16.22 31.78
C PRO A 15 7.50 -16.86 30.67
N PRO A 16 8.15 -16.05 29.82
CA PRO A 16 8.98 -16.55 28.74
C PRO A 16 10.09 -17.44 29.30
N THR A 17 10.18 -18.67 28.79
CA THR A 17 11.16 -19.66 29.25
C THR A 17 12.59 -19.11 29.13
N ALA A 18 13.47 -19.44 30.08
CA ALA A 18 14.85 -18.92 30.15
C ALA A 18 15.67 -19.12 28.85
N ARG A 19 15.32 -20.12 28.02
CA ARG A 19 15.91 -20.32 26.68
C ARG A 19 15.45 -19.28 25.66
N ALA A 20 14.18 -18.86 25.70
CA ALA A 20 13.65 -17.78 24.87
C ALA A 20 14.29 -16.45 25.25
N PHE A 21 14.46 -16.17 26.55
CA PHE A 21 15.14 -14.97 27.03
C PHE A 21 16.61 -14.93 26.59
N ARG A 22 17.35 -16.04 26.72
CA ARG A 22 18.75 -16.14 26.24
C ARG A 22 18.87 -15.91 24.74
N ARG A 23 17.99 -16.53 23.94
CA ARG A 23 17.96 -16.32 22.48
C ARG A 23 17.65 -14.86 22.14
N LEU A 24 16.70 -14.25 22.84
CA LEU A 24 16.36 -12.83 22.66
C LEU A 24 17.55 -11.92 22.97
N THR A 25 18.28 -12.16 24.06
CA THR A 25 19.49 -11.38 24.38
C THR A 25 20.59 -11.54 23.33
N TRP A 26 20.83 -12.74 22.80
CA TRP A 26 21.81 -12.93 21.73
C TRP A 26 21.38 -12.27 20.42
N ILE A 27 20.09 -12.35 20.06
CA ILE A 27 19.51 -11.65 18.91
C ILE A 27 19.68 -10.14 19.08
N LEU A 28 19.37 -9.59 20.26
CA LEU A 28 19.51 -8.17 20.55
C LEU A 28 20.97 -7.71 20.45
N LEU A 29 21.92 -8.48 21.00
CA LEU A 29 23.35 -8.14 20.94
C LEU A 29 23.89 -8.16 19.51
N ILE A 30 23.52 -9.17 18.71
CA ILE A 30 23.89 -9.23 17.29
C ILE A 30 23.27 -8.05 16.53
N LEU A 31 22.00 -7.73 16.79
CA LEU A 31 21.31 -6.62 16.17
C LEU A 31 21.97 -5.27 16.50
N VAL A 32 22.31 -5.03 17.77
CA VAL A 32 22.99 -3.81 18.21
C VAL A 32 24.40 -3.73 17.63
N SER A 33 25.15 -4.82 17.63
CA SER A 33 26.49 -4.87 17.01
C SER A 33 26.42 -4.58 15.52
N LEU A 34 25.42 -5.12 14.82
CA LEU A 34 25.21 -4.87 13.40
C LEU A 34 24.83 -3.41 13.13
N LEU A 35 23.99 -2.81 13.97
CA LEU A 35 23.64 -1.38 13.92
C LEU A 35 24.86 -0.47 14.11
N VAL A 36 25.76 -0.79 15.04
CA VAL A 36 26.97 0.01 15.28
C VAL A 36 27.93 -0.07 14.10
N ILE A 37 28.13 -1.27 13.54
CA ILE A 37 28.97 -1.47 12.35
C ILE A 37 28.35 -0.78 11.12
N SER A 38 27.02 -0.71 11.06
CA SER A 38 26.26 -0.09 9.96
C SER A 38 25.83 1.35 10.23
N LEU A 39 26.45 2.03 11.21
CA LEU A 39 26.16 3.43 11.58
C LEU A 39 25.92 4.38 10.40
N PRO A 40 26.82 4.47 9.38
CA PRO A 40 26.61 5.39 8.26
C PRO A 40 25.40 5.02 7.39
N THR A 41 25.07 3.73 7.29
CA THR A 41 23.93 3.26 6.49
C THR A 41 22.62 3.54 7.21
N VAL A 42 22.58 3.33 8.53
CA VAL A 42 21.43 3.65 9.38
C VAL A 42 21.16 5.15 9.34
N LEU A 43 22.20 5.98 9.43
CA LEU A 43 22.07 7.43 9.36
C LEU A 43 21.47 7.86 8.00
N LEU A 44 22.04 7.36 6.90
CA LEU A 44 21.55 7.70 5.56
C LEU A 44 20.09 7.26 5.36
N LEU A 45 19.73 6.04 5.80
CA LEU A 45 18.37 5.54 5.66
C LEU A 45 17.39 6.29 6.57
N ALA A 46 17.76 6.59 7.82
CA ALA A 46 16.89 7.29 8.75
C ALA A 46 16.48 8.68 8.25
N PHE A 47 17.42 9.44 7.66
CA PHE A 47 17.14 10.78 7.14
C PHE A 47 16.66 10.77 5.68
N GLY A 48 17.19 9.86 4.86
CA GLY A 48 16.83 9.74 3.45
C GLY A 48 15.41 9.19 3.25
N LEU A 49 14.95 8.27 4.11
CA LEU A 49 13.62 7.67 4.05
C LEU A 49 12.53 8.44 4.82
N LEU A 50 12.84 9.63 5.36
CA LEU A 50 11.84 10.48 6.03
C LEU A 50 10.56 10.67 5.20
N PRO A 51 10.62 10.95 3.88
CA PRO A 51 9.42 11.09 3.06
C PRO A 51 8.57 9.82 2.99
N ALA A 52 9.18 8.64 3.02
CA ALA A 52 8.46 7.36 3.03
C ALA A 52 7.76 7.13 4.38
N VAL A 53 8.40 7.54 5.49
CA VAL A 53 7.76 7.54 6.83
C VAL A 53 6.57 8.50 6.83
N VAL A 54 6.73 9.70 6.28
CA VAL A 54 5.63 10.66 6.13
C VAL A 54 4.49 10.07 5.29
N ALA A 55 4.79 9.38 4.19
CA ALA A 55 3.78 8.71 3.40
C ALA A 55 3.03 7.62 4.17
N TRP A 56 3.74 6.82 4.98
CA TRP A 56 3.13 5.82 5.84
C TRP A 56 2.20 6.40 6.91
N VAL A 57 2.51 7.59 7.44
CA VAL A 57 1.68 8.29 8.43
C VAL A 57 0.45 8.94 7.78
N ILE A 58 0.61 9.51 6.58
CA ILE A 58 -0.47 10.21 5.87
C ILE A 58 -1.45 9.23 5.24
N ASP A 59 -0.98 8.10 4.74
CA ASP A 59 -1.81 7.12 4.05
C ASP A 59 -2.69 6.32 5.03
N ARG A 60 -3.95 6.74 5.14
CA ARG A 60 -4.99 6.09 5.95
C ARG A 60 -5.77 5.00 5.22
N THR A 61 -5.39 4.68 3.97
CA THR A 61 -6.06 3.61 3.22
C THR A 61 -5.61 2.24 3.74
N GLU A 62 -6.49 1.23 3.68
CA GLU A 62 -6.13 -0.13 4.12
C GLU A 62 -4.98 -0.72 3.28
N GLN A 63 -4.94 -0.38 2.00
CA GLN A 63 -4.01 -0.94 1.01
C GLN A 63 -2.67 -0.19 0.94
N LYS A 64 -2.58 1.01 1.52
CA LYS A 64 -1.36 1.83 1.64
C LYS A 64 -0.59 2.05 0.34
N TYR A 65 -1.27 2.18 -0.80
CA TYR A 65 -0.61 2.30 -2.10
C TYR A 65 0.30 3.52 -2.23
N ALA A 66 -0.04 4.64 -1.59
CA ALA A 66 0.82 5.82 -1.61
C ALA A 66 2.13 5.54 -0.88
N THR A 67 2.04 4.83 0.25
CA THR A 67 3.23 4.42 1.00
C THR A 67 4.16 3.56 0.16
N PHE A 68 3.65 2.52 -0.51
CA PHE A 68 4.49 1.62 -1.30
C PHE A 68 5.12 2.31 -2.52
N CYS A 69 4.38 3.18 -3.20
CA CYS A 69 4.90 3.96 -4.33
C CYS A 69 6.04 4.89 -3.88
N VAL A 70 5.81 5.64 -2.80
CA VAL A 70 6.80 6.58 -2.26
C VAL A 70 8.01 5.84 -1.70
N LEU A 71 7.81 4.75 -0.95
CA LEU A 71 8.90 3.95 -0.40
C LEU A 71 9.79 3.38 -1.50
N GLY A 72 9.21 2.75 -2.53
CA GLY A 72 9.98 2.18 -3.63
C GLY A 72 10.78 3.24 -4.39
N MET A 73 10.15 4.38 -4.69
CA MET A 73 10.80 5.45 -5.43
C MET A 73 11.86 6.18 -4.59
N ASN A 74 11.57 6.48 -3.32
CA ASN A 74 12.52 7.11 -2.40
C ASN A 74 13.72 6.20 -2.12
N PHE A 75 13.50 4.89 -1.96
CA PHE A 75 14.58 3.92 -1.82
C PHE A 75 15.46 3.84 -3.07
N SER A 76 14.86 3.85 -4.27
CA SER A 76 15.58 3.93 -5.53
C SER A 76 16.48 5.18 -5.61
N GLY A 77 15.98 6.34 -5.15
CA GLY A 77 16.77 7.57 -5.09
C GLY A 77 17.93 7.54 -4.08
N ILE A 78 17.81 6.77 -3.00
CA ILE A 78 18.87 6.61 -1.99
C ILE A 78 19.91 5.56 -2.42
N PHE A 79 19.50 4.59 -3.23
CA PHE A 79 20.32 3.44 -3.63
C PHE A 79 21.73 3.77 -4.12
N PRO A 80 21.96 4.72 -5.05
CA PRO A 80 23.33 5.03 -5.51
C PRO A 80 24.23 5.56 -4.37
N PHE A 81 23.67 6.37 -3.47
CA PHE A 81 24.40 6.88 -2.30
C PHE A 81 24.68 5.79 -1.27
N LEU A 82 23.76 4.84 -1.14
CA LEU A 82 23.94 3.67 -0.28
C LEU A 82 25.07 2.78 -0.80
N THR A 83 25.14 2.56 -2.12
CA THR A 83 26.25 1.81 -2.73
C THR A 83 27.60 2.51 -2.56
N ASP A 84 27.62 3.84 -2.59
CA ASP A 84 28.85 4.61 -2.35
C ASP A 84 29.38 4.44 -0.92
N ILE A 85 28.49 4.44 0.08
CA ILE A 85 28.88 4.16 1.48
C ILE A 85 29.41 2.73 1.63
N TRP A 86 28.76 1.75 0.99
CA TRP A 86 29.13 0.34 1.16
C TRP A 86 30.45 -0.03 0.48
N PHE A 87 30.72 0.53 -0.70
CA PHE A 87 31.84 0.09 -1.53
C PHE A 87 32.99 1.09 -1.63
N LYS A 88 32.79 2.37 -1.29
CA LYS A 88 33.85 3.40 -1.37
C LYS A 88 34.31 3.82 0.02
N GLU A 89 33.44 4.49 0.78
CA GLU A 89 33.80 5.14 2.04
C GLU A 89 32.78 4.78 3.12
N HIS A 90 33.09 3.76 3.91
CA HIS A 90 32.25 3.35 5.04
C HIS A 90 32.55 4.21 6.27
N SER A 91 32.19 5.49 6.20
CA SER A 91 32.40 6.46 7.28
C SER A 91 31.15 7.27 7.56
N THR A 92 30.99 7.68 8.82
CA THR A 92 29.89 8.58 9.23
C THR A 92 30.01 9.95 8.58
N GLU A 93 31.25 10.40 8.32
CA GLU A 93 31.52 11.66 7.62
C GLU A 93 30.98 11.65 6.19
N ALA A 94 31.18 10.54 5.46
CA ALA A 94 30.64 10.38 4.11
C ALA A 94 29.10 10.43 4.10
N ALA A 95 28.45 9.76 5.06
CA ALA A 95 27.00 9.83 5.22
C ALA A 95 26.51 11.26 5.52
N THR A 96 27.19 11.99 6.43
CA THR A 96 26.84 13.38 6.73
C THR A 96 27.07 14.32 5.55
N ARG A 97 28.10 14.10 4.74
CA ARG A 97 28.38 14.86 3.53
C ARG A 97 27.24 14.73 2.52
N ILE A 98 26.75 13.51 2.30
CA ILE A 98 25.60 13.24 1.43
C ILE A 98 24.34 13.91 1.99
N LEU A 99 24.09 13.78 3.29
CA LEU A 99 22.90 14.34 3.94
C LEU A 99 22.89 15.87 4.04
N THR A 100 24.03 16.54 3.90
CA THR A 100 24.14 18.00 3.95
C THR A 100 24.28 18.63 2.55
N ASN A 101 24.51 17.82 1.52
CA ASN A 101 24.59 18.28 0.15
C ASN A 101 23.19 18.50 -0.44
N PRO A 102 22.83 19.74 -0.85
CA PRO A 102 21.50 20.02 -1.39
C PRO A 102 21.19 19.28 -2.69
N PHE A 103 22.19 18.98 -3.52
CA PHE A 103 21.98 18.24 -4.77
C PHE A 103 21.64 16.77 -4.51
N ASP A 104 22.32 16.14 -3.56
CA ASP A 104 22.06 14.75 -3.18
C ASP A 104 20.65 14.63 -2.57
N LEU A 105 20.28 15.57 -1.68
CA LEU A 105 18.93 15.64 -1.12
C LEU A 105 17.86 15.89 -2.18
N MET A 106 18.13 16.71 -3.20
CA MET A 106 17.20 16.91 -4.31
C MET A 106 16.94 15.61 -5.08
N VAL A 107 17.94 14.77 -5.27
CA VAL A 107 17.75 13.45 -5.90
C VAL A 107 16.94 12.53 -5.00
N ILE A 108 17.32 12.42 -3.72
CA ILE A 108 16.67 11.53 -2.75
C ILE A 108 15.19 11.90 -2.53
N TYR A 109 14.92 13.17 -2.26
CA TYR A 109 13.58 13.67 -2.00
C TYR A 109 12.79 13.93 -3.28
N GLY A 110 13.46 14.26 -4.39
CA GLY A 110 12.83 14.33 -5.72
C GLY A 110 12.28 12.99 -6.15
N ALA A 111 13.01 11.90 -5.91
CA ALA A 111 12.50 10.55 -6.13
C ALA A 111 11.27 10.27 -5.25
N ALA A 112 11.29 10.64 -3.97
CA ALA A 112 10.10 10.50 -3.12
C ALA A 112 8.88 11.29 -3.62
N ALA A 113 9.10 12.54 -4.07
CA ALA A 113 8.06 13.37 -4.66
C ALA A 113 7.50 12.74 -5.94
N PHE A 114 8.35 12.11 -6.75
CA PHE A 114 7.91 11.37 -7.93
C PHE A 114 7.02 10.16 -7.56
N GLY A 115 7.30 9.47 -6.45
CA GLY A 115 6.42 8.41 -5.94
C GLY A 115 5.01 8.92 -5.59
N TRP A 116 4.91 10.11 -4.99
CA TRP A 116 3.63 10.77 -4.73
C TRP A 116 2.91 11.20 -6.01
N MET A 117 3.66 11.71 -6.99
CA MET A 117 3.13 12.07 -8.30
C MET A 117 2.54 10.83 -8.98
N MET A 118 3.29 9.73 -9.01
CA MET A 118 2.84 8.46 -9.59
C MET A 118 1.55 7.96 -8.93
N PHE A 119 1.48 7.99 -7.60
CA PHE A 119 0.27 7.59 -6.88
C PHE A 119 -0.96 8.41 -7.28
N LYS A 120 -0.81 9.71 -7.54
CA LYS A 120 -1.93 10.59 -7.94
C LYS A 120 -2.29 10.46 -9.42
N THR A 121 -1.32 10.12 -10.28
CA THR A 121 -1.56 10.04 -11.74
C THR A 121 -2.08 8.68 -12.18
N VAL A 122 -1.78 7.59 -11.46
CA VAL A 122 -2.24 6.24 -11.82
C VAL A 122 -3.78 6.11 -11.82
N PRO A 123 -4.54 6.56 -10.80
CA PRO A 123 -6.00 6.42 -10.79
C PRO A 123 -6.74 7.03 -11.99
N PRO A 124 -6.49 8.30 -12.40
CA PRO A 124 -7.18 8.86 -13.57
C PRO A 124 -6.81 8.12 -14.86
N VAL A 125 -5.55 7.69 -15.02
CA VAL A 125 -5.10 6.90 -16.19
C VAL A 125 -5.88 5.58 -16.27
N VAL A 126 -5.95 4.84 -15.16
CA VAL A 126 -6.70 3.57 -15.09
C VAL A 126 -8.19 3.80 -15.34
N SER A 127 -8.78 4.86 -14.80
CA SER A 127 -10.20 5.18 -15.01
C SER A 127 -10.54 5.46 -16.48
N THR A 128 -9.63 6.13 -17.19
CA THR A 128 -9.79 6.44 -18.62
C THR A 128 -9.73 5.16 -19.43
N PHE A 129 -8.73 4.30 -19.16
CA PHE A 129 -8.60 3.01 -19.81
C PHE A 129 -9.81 2.10 -19.55
N MET A 130 -10.29 2.05 -18.30
CA MET A 130 -11.48 1.27 -17.94
C MET A 130 -12.73 1.76 -18.69
N SER A 131 -12.90 3.07 -18.85
CA SER A 131 -14.03 3.65 -19.58
C SER A 131 -14.02 3.25 -21.05
N VAL A 132 -12.84 3.25 -21.69
CA VAL A 132 -12.67 2.81 -23.08
C VAL A 132 -12.98 1.32 -23.22
N MET A 133 -12.51 0.48 -22.30
CA MET A 133 -12.80 -0.96 -22.30
C MET A 133 -14.29 -1.25 -22.08
N LEU A 134 -14.93 -0.51 -21.18
CA LEU A 134 -16.38 -0.62 -20.94
C LEU A 134 -17.18 -0.23 -22.19
N GLN A 135 -16.78 0.83 -22.91
CA GLN A 135 -17.42 1.21 -24.17
C GLN A 135 -17.29 0.11 -25.22
N HIS A 136 -16.11 -0.47 -25.40
CA HIS A 136 -15.92 -1.58 -26.34
C HIS A 136 -16.80 -2.78 -25.98
N ARG A 137 -16.86 -3.14 -24.69
CA ARG A 137 -17.73 -4.23 -24.22
C ARG A 137 -19.21 -3.95 -24.48
N VAL A 138 -19.67 -2.71 -24.25
CA VAL A 138 -21.05 -2.31 -24.54
C VAL A 138 -21.34 -2.40 -26.04
N THR A 139 -20.42 -1.97 -26.90
CA THR A 139 -20.59 -2.07 -28.37
C THR A 139 -20.74 -3.51 -28.81
N VAL A 140 -19.85 -4.41 -28.36
CA VAL A 140 -19.92 -5.85 -28.68
C VAL A 140 -21.25 -6.46 -28.22
N LEU A 141 -21.71 -6.12 -27.01
CA LEU A 141 -23.00 -6.62 -26.50
C LEU A 141 -24.18 -6.11 -27.32
N ARG A 142 -24.14 -4.85 -27.78
CA ARG A 142 -25.20 -4.28 -28.65
C ARG A 142 -25.20 -4.93 -30.04
N GLU A 143 -24.04 -5.22 -30.60
CA GLU A 143 -23.92 -5.94 -31.86
C GLU A 143 -24.49 -7.35 -31.73
N GLN A 144 -24.17 -8.08 -30.65
CA GLN A 144 -24.73 -9.40 -30.37
C GLN A 144 -26.26 -9.35 -30.19
N GLN A 145 -26.79 -8.36 -29.46
CA GLN A 145 -28.23 -8.15 -29.34
C GLN A 145 -28.88 -7.91 -30.71
N LYS A 146 -28.25 -7.11 -31.58
CA LYS A 146 -28.76 -6.84 -32.93
C LYS A 146 -28.84 -8.12 -33.77
N THR A 147 -27.80 -8.94 -33.77
CA THR A 147 -27.81 -10.23 -34.49
C THR A 147 -28.91 -11.17 -33.98
N ILE A 148 -29.10 -11.25 -32.67
CA ILE A 148 -30.18 -12.08 -32.08
C ILE A 148 -31.56 -11.57 -32.51
N VAL A 149 -31.77 -10.25 -32.53
CA VAL A 149 -33.03 -9.65 -32.99
C VAL A 149 -33.26 -9.92 -34.48
N GLU A 150 -32.22 -9.85 -35.31
CA GLU A 150 -32.30 -10.17 -36.75
C GLU A 150 -32.63 -11.65 -37.00
N GLU A 151 -32.07 -12.58 -36.22
CA GLU A 151 -32.30 -14.03 -36.36
C GLU A 151 -33.64 -14.51 -35.77
N TRP A 152 -34.06 -13.96 -34.63
CA TRP A 152 -35.20 -14.46 -33.85
C TRP A 152 -36.44 -13.55 -33.88
N GLY A 153 -36.35 -12.38 -34.50
CA GLY A 153 -37.44 -11.39 -34.60
C GLY A 153 -37.62 -10.52 -33.36
N GLU A 154 -38.38 -9.42 -33.50
CA GLU A 154 -38.60 -8.38 -32.46
C GLU A 154 -39.26 -8.88 -31.16
N GLY A 155 -39.81 -10.10 -31.12
CA GLY A 155 -40.43 -10.64 -29.91
C GLY A 155 -39.45 -10.84 -28.74
N VAL A 156 -38.15 -10.99 -29.02
CA VAL A 156 -37.13 -11.27 -28.00
C VAL A 156 -36.60 -10.00 -27.32
N SER A 157 -36.55 -8.86 -28.01
CA SER A 157 -36.09 -7.58 -27.44
C SER A 157 -37.05 -7.05 -26.37
N MET A 158 -38.36 -7.17 -26.62
CA MET A 158 -39.43 -6.75 -25.70
C MET A 158 -39.35 -7.42 -24.33
N LEU A 159 -38.89 -8.68 -24.27
CA LEU A 159 -38.74 -9.44 -23.01
C LEU A 159 -37.56 -8.93 -22.18
N VAL A 160 -36.44 -8.61 -22.82
CA VAL A 160 -35.22 -8.10 -22.15
C VAL A 160 -35.45 -6.68 -21.61
N ASP A 161 -36.11 -5.82 -22.40
CA ASP A 161 -36.42 -4.46 -21.99
C ASP A 161 -37.42 -4.43 -20.82
N ALA A 162 -38.39 -5.36 -20.82
CA ALA A 162 -39.33 -5.53 -19.71
C ALA A 162 -38.65 -6.03 -18.43
N GLU A 163 -37.62 -6.88 -18.51
CA GLU A 163 -36.83 -7.30 -17.35
C GLU A 163 -35.90 -6.20 -16.82
N GLN A 164 -35.27 -5.42 -17.71
CA GLN A 164 -34.43 -4.28 -17.32
C GLN A 164 -35.24 -3.17 -16.66
N GLN A 165 -36.49 -2.95 -17.09
CA GLN A 165 -37.44 -2.04 -16.42
C GLN A 165 -37.94 -2.56 -15.06
N LYS A 166 -37.78 -3.85 -14.76
CA LYS A 166 -38.14 -4.45 -13.46
C LYS A 166 -37.01 -4.39 -12.42
N GLN A 167 -35.76 -4.21 -12.87
CA GLN A 167 -34.56 -4.08 -12.04
C GLN A 167 -33.99 -2.65 -11.76
N PRO A 168 -34.66 -1.50 -11.97
CA PRO A 168 -34.11 -0.19 -11.60
C PRO A 168 -33.94 0.00 -10.07
N ASP A 169 -34.75 -0.69 -9.26
CA ASP A 169 -34.91 -0.37 -7.83
C ASP A 169 -33.94 -1.09 -6.89
N ALA A 170 -33.17 -2.07 -7.38
CA ALA A 170 -32.20 -2.81 -6.55
C ALA A 170 -30.79 -2.17 -6.54
N GLN A 171 -30.45 -1.35 -7.53
CA GLN A 171 -29.10 -0.77 -7.68
C GLN A 171 -29.04 0.74 -7.39
N ALA A 172 -30.19 1.41 -7.22
CA ALA A 172 -30.28 2.84 -6.93
C ALA A 172 -30.40 3.18 -5.43
N LYS A 173 -29.74 2.45 -4.53
CA LYS A 173 -29.51 2.97 -3.17
C LYS A 173 -28.19 3.75 -3.12
N PRO A 174 -28.23 5.09 -2.99
CA PRO A 174 -27.03 5.82 -2.62
C PRO A 174 -26.69 5.41 -1.17
N GLN A 175 -25.50 4.87 -0.95
CA GLN A 175 -24.93 4.70 0.38
C GLN A 175 -24.60 6.10 0.94
N LYS A 176 -25.63 6.86 1.29
CA LYS A 176 -25.54 8.19 1.90
C LYS A 176 -25.66 8.04 3.42
N GLY A 177 -24.51 8.16 4.07
CA GLY A 177 -24.37 8.69 5.43
C GLY A 177 -25.04 7.92 6.57
N ARG A 178 -24.30 7.01 7.21
CA ARG A 178 -24.46 6.76 8.64
C ARG A 178 -23.36 7.56 9.35
N GLY A 179 -23.75 8.68 9.94
CA GLY A 179 -22.85 9.56 10.68
C GLY A 179 -22.49 9.03 12.07
N ARG A 180 -21.59 9.79 12.73
CA ARG A 180 -21.19 9.76 14.16
C ARG A 180 -20.53 8.43 14.57
N ARG A 181 -19.22 8.37 14.79
CA ARG A 181 -18.41 9.09 15.80
C ARG A 181 -16.94 8.92 15.45
#